data_AF-A0A924IXW4-F1
#
_entry.id   AF-A0A924IXW4-F1
#
_cell.length_a   1.000
_cell.length_b   1.000
_cell.length_c   1.000
_cell.angle_alpha   90.00
_cell.angle_beta   90.00
_cell.angle_gamma   90.00
#
_symmetry.space_group_name_H-M   'P 1'
#
loop_
_entity.id
_entity.type
_entity.pdbx_description
1 polymer ?
#
loop_
_entity_poly.entity_id
_entity_poly.type
_entity_poly.pdbx_seq_one_letter_code
_entity_poly.pdbx_strand_id
1 'polypeptide(L)'
;LSFPISEDEAKSLSEEGKKALKEEAIRRTQWHSPIPEILKATQENQISGYPVYDRALLTSELLKNCGNTTLIGDAAHPMSPFKGQGANQALLDALSLAREIYKNCKPQSDWKTEGIREIVLTQFEKEMLERRATKVEDSAAAAQFLHSVVALFKGNEPRGRVLKR
;
A
#
# COMPACT_ATOMS: atom_id res chain seq x y z
N LEU A 1 9.63 5.30 11.41
CA LEU A 1 10.26 4.07 11.93
C LEU A 1 9.30 2.92 11.70
N SER A 2 9.79 1.77 11.25
CA SER A 2 9.03 0.51 11.18
C SER A 2 9.89 -0.61 11.75
N PHE A 3 9.28 -1.60 12.38
CA PHE A 3 9.98 -2.75 12.95
C PHE A 3 9.06 -3.96 13.03
N PRO A 4 9.60 -5.20 12.94
CA PRO A 4 8.83 -6.41 13.17
C PRO A 4 8.42 -6.52 14.64
N ILE A 5 7.17 -6.89 14.86
CA ILE A 5 6.55 -7.12 16.17
C ILE A 5 5.33 -8.03 15.94
N SER A 6 4.89 -8.78 16.96
CA SER A 6 3.68 -9.60 16.82
C SER A 6 2.44 -8.72 16.64
N GLU A 7 1.40 -9.25 16.00
CA GLU A 7 0.16 -8.49 15.76
C GLU A 7 -0.48 -8.01 17.06
N ASP A 8 -0.54 -8.86 18.08
CA ASP A 8 -1.16 -8.53 19.37
C ASP A 8 -0.38 -7.44 20.12
N GLU A 9 0.95 -7.53 20.15
CA GLU A 9 1.79 -6.49 20.73
C GLU A 9 1.70 -5.17 19.95
N ALA A 10 1.60 -5.23 18.61
CA ALA A 10 1.45 -4.05 17.78
C ALA A 10 0.11 -3.33 18.03
N LYS A 11 -0.98 -4.09 18.20
CA LYS A 11 -2.29 -3.56 18.58
C LYS A 11 -2.24 -2.93 19.97
N SER A 12 -1.71 -3.64 20.96
CA SER A 12 -1.55 -3.14 22.33
C SER A 12 -0.79 -1.81 22.37
N LEU A 13 0.38 -1.75 21.73
CA LEU A 13 1.19 -0.53 21.66
C LEU A 13 0.45 0.63 20.97
N SER A 14 -0.30 0.33 19.90
CA SER A 14 -1.12 1.33 19.21
C SER A 14 -2.24 1.87 20.11
N GLU A 15 -2.86 1.02 20.92
CA GLU A 15 -3.95 1.36 21.83
C GLU A 15 -3.48 2.17 23.05
N GLU A 16 -2.25 1.95 23.52
CA GLU A 16 -1.62 2.77 24.58
C GLU A 16 -1.42 4.24 24.17
N GLY A 17 -1.49 4.52 22.87
CA GLY A 17 -1.58 5.87 22.33
C GLY A 17 -0.24 6.57 22.10
N LYS A 18 -0.33 7.87 21.78
CA LYS A 18 0.78 8.65 21.18
C LYS A 18 2.02 8.74 22.06
N LYS A 19 1.85 8.78 23.39
CA LYS A 19 2.96 8.84 24.34
C LYS A 19 3.77 7.54 24.34
N ALA A 20 3.11 6.39 24.45
CA ALA A 20 3.76 5.08 24.38
C ALA A 20 4.47 4.87 23.03
N LEU A 21 3.82 5.26 21.92
CA LEU A 21 4.43 5.24 20.59
C LEU A 21 5.70 6.11 20.50
N LYS A 22 5.69 7.29 21.12
CA LYS A 22 6.87 8.17 21.18
C LYS A 22 8.00 7.54 21.97
N GLU A 23 7.70 7.02 23.16
CA GLU A 23 8.67 6.36 24.04
C GLU A 23 9.31 5.15 23.35
N GLU A 24 8.50 4.33 22.69
CA GLU A 24 8.98 3.17 21.94
C GLU A 24 9.86 3.56 20.75
N ALA A 25 9.47 4.61 20.02
CA ALA A 25 10.29 5.16 18.93
C ALA A 25 11.66 5.61 19.46
N ILE A 26 11.68 6.41 20.54
CA ILE A 26 12.92 6.89 21.17
C ILE A 26 13.79 5.72 21.64
N ARG A 27 13.19 4.71 22.30
CA ARG A 27 13.90 3.53 22.80
C ARG A 27 14.63 2.78 21.69
N ARG A 28 14.04 2.65 20.51
CA ARG A 28 14.59 1.89 19.38
C ARG A 28 15.63 2.66 18.55
N THR A 29 15.58 3.98 18.56
CA THR A 29 16.41 4.81 17.67
C THR A 29 17.53 5.50 18.43
N GLN A 30 18.31 4.75 19.23
CA GLN A 30 19.57 5.23 19.82
C GLN A 30 20.68 5.32 18.76
N TRP A 31 20.37 6.00 17.66
CA TRP A 31 21.24 6.19 16.50
C TRP A 31 22.06 7.45 16.68
N HIS A 32 22.83 7.82 15.66
CA HIS A 32 23.63 9.03 15.69
C HIS A 32 22.76 10.29 15.78
N SER A 33 23.33 11.36 16.34
CA SER A 33 22.75 12.70 16.30
C SER A 33 22.54 13.15 14.83
N PRO A 34 21.42 13.83 14.48
CA PRO A 34 20.39 14.39 15.37
C PRO A 34 19.11 13.53 15.52
N ILE A 35 19.14 12.23 15.21
CA ILE A 35 17.91 11.42 15.15
C ILE A 35 17.21 11.32 16.53
N PRO A 36 17.91 11.01 17.64
CA PRO A 36 17.29 11.02 18.97
C PRO A 36 16.69 12.38 19.35
N GLU A 37 17.36 13.48 18.97
CA GLU A 37 16.94 14.85 19.27
C GLU A 37 15.68 15.22 18.49
N ILE A 38 15.61 14.85 17.20
CA ILE A 38 14.41 15.03 16.38
C ILE A 38 13.21 14.33 17.02
N LEU A 39 13.36 13.07 17.41
CA LEU A 39 12.25 12.30 18.01
C LEU A 39 11.81 12.85 19.37
N LYS A 40 12.75 13.32 20.20
CA LYS A 40 12.42 14.00 21.46
C LYS A 40 11.66 15.30 21.20
N ALA A 41 12.08 16.07 20.20
CA ALA A 41 11.48 17.36 19.85
C ALA A 41 10.08 17.25 19.19
N THR A 42 9.78 16.15 18.50
CA THR A 42 8.45 15.92 17.89
C THR A 42 7.35 15.94 18.95
N GLN A 43 6.34 16.77 18.77
CA GLN A 43 5.21 16.88 19.71
C GLN A 43 4.39 15.57 19.69
N GLU A 44 3.92 15.12 20.85
CA GLU A 44 3.18 13.85 20.97
C GLU A 44 1.94 13.83 20.07
N ASN A 45 1.24 14.96 19.93
CA ASN A 45 0.05 15.07 19.08
C ASN A 45 0.34 14.84 17.58
N GLN A 46 1.59 15.00 17.13
CA GLN A 46 2.07 14.77 15.77
C GLN A 46 2.59 13.34 15.54
N ILE A 47 2.52 12.47 16.54
CA ILE A 47 2.94 11.07 16.44
C ILE A 47 1.74 10.18 16.19
N SER A 48 1.92 9.24 15.27
CA SER A 48 0.99 8.16 14.96
C SER A 48 1.78 6.88 14.68
N GLY A 49 1.19 5.75 15.02
CA GLY A 49 1.72 4.43 14.73
C GLY A 49 0.59 3.43 14.77
N TYR A 50 0.69 2.41 13.92
CA TYR A 50 -0.33 1.38 13.77
C TYR A 50 0.31 0.13 13.16
N PRO A 51 -0.27 -1.06 13.38
CA PRO A 51 0.16 -2.26 12.69
C PRO A 51 0.01 -2.10 11.18
N VAL A 52 1.04 -2.51 10.43
CA VAL A 52 1.00 -2.49 8.96
C VAL A 52 0.74 -3.90 8.48
N TYR A 53 -0.25 -4.05 7.61
CA TYR A 53 -0.69 -5.33 7.07
C TYR A 53 -0.43 -5.39 5.56
N ASP A 54 0.02 -6.54 5.09
CA ASP A 54 -0.10 -6.91 3.69
C ASP A 54 -1.39 -7.71 3.50
N ARG A 55 -2.07 -7.53 2.36
CA ARG A 55 -3.28 -8.27 2.00
C ARG A 55 -3.01 -9.16 0.81
N ALA A 56 -3.66 -10.32 0.77
CA ALA A 56 -3.67 -11.17 -0.42
C ALA A 56 -4.22 -10.39 -1.64
N LEU A 57 -3.71 -10.74 -2.82
CA LEU A 57 -4.16 -10.14 -4.08
C LEU A 57 -5.65 -10.39 -4.30
N LEU A 58 -6.34 -9.35 -4.74
CA LEU A 58 -7.71 -9.45 -5.21
C LEU A 58 -7.74 -10.28 -6.51
N THR A 59 -8.76 -11.10 -6.69
CA THR A 59 -8.97 -11.89 -7.91
C THR A 59 -10.18 -11.37 -8.68
N SER A 60 -10.21 -11.58 -9.99
CA SER A 60 -11.36 -11.21 -10.83
C SER A 60 -12.65 -11.91 -10.38
N GLU A 61 -12.55 -13.13 -9.85
CA GLU A 61 -13.70 -13.89 -9.34
C GLU A 61 -14.39 -13.17 -8.16
N LEU A 62 -13.64 -12.48 -7.30
CA LEU A 62 -14.21 -11.72 -6.19
C LEU A 62 -15.01 -10.49 -6.63
N LEU A 63 -14.73 -9.97 -7.84
CA LEU A 63 -15.39 -8.77 -8.38
C LEU A 63 -16.56 -9.11 -9.31
N LYS A 64 -16.59 -10.33 -9.86
CA LYS A 64 -17.54 -10.77 -10.88
C LYS A 64 -19.01 -10.52 -10.51
N ASN A 65 -19.36 -10.70 -9.23
CA ASN A 65 -20.74 -10.58 -8.74
C ASN A 65 -21.05 -9.20 -8.11
N CYS A 66 -20.19 -8.19 -8.29
CA CYS A 66 -20.36 -6.86 -7.70
C CYS A 66 -21.26 -5.91 -8.52
N GLY A 67 -21.97 -6.41 -9.54
CA GLY A 67 -22.91 -5.62 -10.34
C GLY A 67 -22.27 -4.34 -10.89
N ASN A 68 -22.86 -3.17 -10.63
CA ASN A 68 -22.35 -1.90 -11.16
C ASN A 68 -21.24 -1.26 -10.31
N THR A 69 -20.62 -2.02 -9.41
CA THR A 69 -19.59 -1.54 -8.48
C THR A 69 -18.25 -2.21 -8.74
N THR A 70 -17.17 -1.46 -8.57
CA THR A 70 -15.78 -1.95 -8.62
C THR A 70 -14.96 -1.32 -7.50
N LEU A 71 -13.72 -1.80 -7.29
CA LEU A 71 -12.79 -1.29 -6.29
C LEU A 71 -11.58 -0.64 -6.98
N ILE A 72 -11.07 0.45 -6.39
CA ILE A 72 -9.84 1.12 -6.80
C ILE A 72 -9.04 1.52 -5.56
N GLY A 73 -7.77 1.91 -5.75
CA GLY A 73 -6.95 2.38 -4.62
C GLY A 73 -6.76 1.30 -3.54
N ASP A 74 -6.52 1.72 -2.31
CA ASP A 74 -6.26 0.80 -1.19
C ASP A 74 -7.41 -0.20 -0.94
N ALA A 75 -8.63 0.06 -1.44
CA ALA A 75 -9.73 -0.90 -1.37
C ALA A 75 -9.48 -2.13 -2.26
N ALA A 76 -8.80 -1.96 -3.39
CA ALA A 76 -8.51 -3.04 -4.34
C ALA A 76 -7.14 -3.69 -4.12
N HIS A 77 -6.13 -2.91 -3.72
CA HIS A 77 -4.73 -3.37 -3.65
C HIS A 77 -3.95 -2.58 -2.59
N PRO A 78 -4.30 -2.75 -1.30
CA PRO A 78 -3.51 -2.14 -0.24
C PRO A 78 -2.08 -2.68 -0.28
N MET A 79 -1.10 -1.80 -0.09
CA MET A 79 0.31 -2.14 -0.13
C MET A 79 1.01 -1.55 1.08
N SER A 80 1.94 -2.30 1.65
CA SER A 80 2.86 -1.74 2.64
C SER A 80 3.65 -0.56 2.05
N PRO A 81 3.95 0.51 2.83
CA PRO A 81 4.38 1.80 2.29
C PRO A 81 5.85 1.85 1.83
N PHE A 82 6.50 0.71 1.63
CA PHE A 82 7.95 0.62 1.43
C PHE A 82 8.44 0.93 0.01
N LYS A 83 7.55 0.92 -0.99
CA LYS A 83 7.86 1.36 -2.37
C LYS A 83 7.21 2.69 -2.78
N GLY A 84 6.36 3.28 -1.94
CA GLY A 84 5.67 4.55 -2.25
C GLY A 84 4.80 4.52 -3.51
N GLN A 85 4.27 3.35 -3.89
CA GLN A 85 3.52 3.18 -5.15
C GLN A 85 2.00 3.33 -4.99
N GLY A 86 1.44 3.19 -3.78
CA GLY A 86 -0.01 3.11 -3.56
C GLY A 86 -0.80 4.26 -4.20
N ALA A 87 -0.46 5.51 -3.83
CA ALA A 87 -1.18 6.70 -4.30
C ALA A 87 -1.09 6.89 -5.82
N ASN A 88 0.11 6.82 -6.40
CA ASN A 88 0.30 6.97 -7.84
C ASN A 88 -0.51 5.95 -8.63
N GLN A 89 -0.51 4.73 -8.14
CA GLN A 89 -1.26 3.70 -8.79
C GLN A 89 -2.77 3.98 -8.62
N ALA A 90 -3.27 4.37 -7.44
CA ALA A 90 -4.69 4.72 -7.23
C ALA A 90 -5.17 5.79 -8.23
N LEU A 91 -4.31 6.77 -8.54
CA LEU A 91 -4.57 7.77 -9.58
C LEU A 91 -4.64 7.15 -10.98
N LEU A 92 -3.79 6.16 -11.29
CA LEU A 92 -3.87 5.43 -12.56
C LEU A 92 -5.18 4.64 -12.70
N ASP A 93 -5.67 4.03 -11.62
CA ASP A 93 -6.98 3.36 -11.64
C ASP A 93 -8.10 4.35 -11.93
N ALA A 94 -8.13 5.48 -11.22
CA ALA A 94 -9.14 6.51 -11.41
C ALA A 94 -9.14 7.04 -12.85
N LEU A 95 -7.95 7.31 -13.41
CA LEU A 95 -7.81 7.78 -14.79
C LEU A 95 -8.23 6.71 -15.82
N SER A 96 -7.83 5.46 -15.61
CA SER A 96 -8.17 4.33 -16.49
C SER A 96 -9.67 4.10 -16.49
N LEU A 97 -10.30 4.00 -15.32
CA LEU A 97 -11.76 3.82 -15.19
C LEU A 97 -12.53 4.98 -15.84
N ALA A 98 -12.15 6.23 -15.55
CA ALA A 98 -12.80 7.40 -16.14
C ALA A 98 -12.70 7.41 -17.68
N ARG A 99 -11.56 7.01 -18.23
CA ARG A 99 -11.37 6.90 -19.69
C ARG A 99 -12.24 5.82 -20.30
N GLU A 100 -12.33 4.65 -19.68
CA GLU A 100 -13.15 3.55 -20.21
C GLU A 100 -14.65 3.88 -20.13
N ILE A 101 -15.10 4.54 -19.06
CA ILE A 101 -16.47 5.07 -18.99
C ILE A 101 -16.71 6.09 -20.12
N TYR A 102 -15.81 7.06 -20.29
CA TYR A 102 -15.98 8.11 -21.30
C TYR A 102 -16.02 7.56 -22.74
N LYS A 103 -15.20 6.55 -23.04
CA LYS A 103 -15.15 5.93 -24.37
C LYS A 103 -16.40 5.10 -24.66
N ASN A 104 -16.83 4.29 -23.70
CA ASN A 104 -17.78 3.20 -23.94
C ASN A 104 -19.23 3.54 -23.49
N CYS A 105 -19.44 4.55 -22.65
CA CYS A 105 -20.77 4.97 -22.17
C CYS A 105 -21.28 6.25 -22.86
N LYS A 106 -21.19 6.31 -24.18
CA LYS A 106 -21.70 7.44 -24.98
C LYS A 106 -23.22 7.37 -25.12
N PRO A 107 -23.92 8.49 -25.42
CA PRO A 107 -25.37 8.48 -25.63
C PRO A 107 -25.83 7.52 -26.74
N GLN A 108 -24.98 7.29 -27.75
CA GLN A 108 -25.26 6.41 -28.88
C GLN A 108 -24.83 4.94 -28.68
N SER A 109 -24.23 4.57 -27.53
CA SER A 109 -23.87 3.17 -27.27
C SER A 109 -24.92 2.43 -26.45
N ASP A 110 -24.96 1.12 -26.60
CA ASP A 110 -25.91 0.21 -25.95
C ASP A 110 -25.55 -0.11 -24.48
N TRP A 111 -24.72 0.73 -23.85
CA TRP A 111 -24.21 0.47 -22.50
C TRP A 111 -25.31 0.40 -21.42
N LYS A 112 -26.46 1.05 -21.65
CA LYS A 112 -27.61 1.01 -20.74
C LYS A 112 -28.35 -0.32 -20.79
N THR A 113 -28.35 -0.98 -21.94
CA THR A 113 -28.98 -2.30 -22.14
C THR A 113 -28.01 -3.43 -21.81
N GLU A 114 -26.74 -3.31 -22.19
CA GLU A 114 -25.71 -4.33 -21.91
C GLU A 114 -25.17 -4.24 -20.47
N GLY A 115 -25.17 -3.06 -19.88
CA GLY A 115 -24.71 -2.81 -18.51
C GLY A 115 -23.23 -2.44 -18.42
N ILE A 116 -22.91 -1.59 -17.44
CA ILE A 116 -21.55 -1.05 -17.26
C ILE A 116 -20.51 -2.13 -16.89
N ARG A 117 -20.93 -3.22 -16.24
CA ARG A 117 -20.03 -4.30 -15.86
C ARG A 117 -19.42 -4.97 -17.08
N GLU A 118 -20.26 -5.37 -18.02
CA GLU A 118 -19.83 -6.05 -19.25
C GLU A 118 -19.04 -5.10 -20.16
N ILE A 119 -19.49 -3.85 -20.28
CA ILE A 119 -18.90 -2.89 -21.21
C ILE A 119 -17.59 -2.25 -20.69
N VAL A 120 -17.46 -2.08 -19.37
CA VAL A 120 -16.36 -1.29 -18.77
C VAL A 120 -15.65 -2.05 -17.66
N LEU A 121 -16.38 -2.49 -16.63
CA LEU A 121 -15.74 -2.88 -15.36
C LEU A 121 -14.90 -4.14 -15.52
N THR A 122 -15.36 -5.16 -16.24
CA THR A 122 -14.62 -6.43 -16.38
C THR A 122 -13.25 -6.22 -17.02
N GLN A 123 -13.15 -5.41 -18.08
CA GLN A 123 -11.88 -5.13 -18.75
C GLN A 123 -10.98 -4.23 -17.89
N PHE A 124 -11.56 -3.18 -17.28
CA PHE A 124 -10.83 -2.31 -16.35
C PHE A 124 -10.22 -3.11 -15.18
N GLU A 125 -11.02 -3.98 -14.56
CA GLU A 125 -10.63 -4.81 -13.42
C GLU A 125 -9.49 -5.75 -13.81
N LYS A 126 -9.56 -6.38 -14.98
CA LYS A 126 -8.48 -7.24 -15.50
C LYS A 126 -7.16 -6.46 -15.64
N GLU A 127 -7.17 -5.33 -16.33
CA GLU A 127 -5.97 -4.52 -16.55
C GLU A 127 -5.42 -3.94 -15.24
N MET A 128 -6.31 -3.54 -14.33
CA MET A 128 -5.93 -3.09 -12.99
C MET A 128 -5.23 -4.22 -12.23
N LEU A 129 -5.82 -5.41 -12.14
CA LEU A 129 -5.26 -6.53 -11.39
C LEU A 129 -3.89 -6.96 -11.94
N GLU A 130 -3.75 -7.06 -13.26
CA GLU A 130 -2.49 -7.41 -13.93
C GLU A 130 -1.38 -6.39 -13.61
N ARG A 131 -1.68 -5.09 -13.71
CA ARG A 131 -0.71 -4.02 -13.42
C ARG A 131 -0.24 -4.03 -11.96
N ARG A 132 -1.12 -4.44 -11.04
CA ARG A 132 -0.94 -4.26 -9.59
C ARG A 132 -0.27 -5.44 -8.91
N ALA A 133 -0.50 -6.66 -9.40
CA ALA A 133 -0.02 -7.89 -8.77
C ALA A 133 1.47 -7.80 -8.41
N THR A 134 2.32 -7.51 -9.39
CA THR A 134 3.77 -7.36 -9.17
C THR A 134 4.10 -6.26 -8.20
N LYS A 135 3.32 -5.16 -8.12
CA LYS A 135 3.60 -4.02 -7.23
C LYS A 135 3.33 -4.34 -5.76
N VAL A 136 2.26 -5.09 -5.48
CA VAL A 136 1.93 -5.54 -4.12
C VAL A 136 2.98 -6.51 -3.62
N GLU A 137 3.29 -7.54 -4.42
CA GLU A 137 4.32 -8.54 -4.12
C GLU A 137 5.69 -7.89 -3.88
N ASP A 138 6.07 -6.99 -4.77
CA ASP A 138 7.29 -6.22 -4.68
C ASP A 138 7.38 -5.39 -3.40
N SER A 139 6.26 -4.80 -2.95
CA SER A 139 6.23 -3.98 -1.74
C SER A 139 6.39 -4.83 -0.49
N ALA A 140 5.72 -5.99 -0.44
CA ALA A 140 5.89 -6.96 0.63
C ALA A 140 7.33 -7.50 0.70
N ALA A 141 7.94 -7.83 -0.45
CA ALA A 141 9.34 -8.25 -0.51
C ALA A 141 10.28 -7.12 -0.05
N ALA A 142 10.01 -5.87 -0.42
CA ALA A 142 10.77 -4.72 0.06
C ALA A 142 10.64 -4.54 1.59
N ALA A 143 9.44 -4.76 2.15
CA ALA A 143 9.21 -4.73 3.59
C ALA A 143 10.11 -5.77 4.29
N GLN A 144 10.09 -7.03 3.83
CA GLN A 144 10.91 -8.09 4.42
C GLN A 144 12.42 -7.77 4.33
N PHE A 145 12.87 -7.30 3.16
CA PHE A 145 14.27 -6.97 2.96
C PHE A 145 14.75 -5.81 3.84
N LEU A 146 13.98 -4.72 3.93
CA LEU A 146 14.35 -3.54 4.72
C LEU A 146 14.43 -3.84 6.23
N HIS A 147 13.74 -4.87 6.70
CA HIS A 147 13.81 -5.33 8.10
C HIS A 147 14.80 -6.50 8.31
N SER A 148 15.56 -6.88 7.29
CA SER A 148 16.62 -7.89 7.41
C SER A 148 17.96 -7.28 7.81
N VAL A 149 18.85 -8.10 8.41
CA VAL A 149 20.22 -7.69 8.73
C VAL A 149 21.03 -7.29 7.49
N VAL A 150 20.67 -7.83 6.32
CA VAL A 150 21.35 -7.57 5.04
C VAL A 150 21.21 -6.10 4.63
N ALA A 151 20.09 -5.46 4.97
CA ALA A 151 19.87 -4.04 4.68
C ALA A 151 20.85 -3.12 5.42
N LEU A 152 21.45 -3.59 6.52
CA LEU A 152 22.41 -2.84 7.34
C LEU A 152 23.86 -2.99 6.89
N PHE A 153 24.16 -3.94 5.98
CA PHE A 153 25.53 -4.15 5.52
C PHE A 153 26.07 -2.91 4.83
N LYS A 154 27.31 -2.50 5.11
CA LYS A 154 27.91 -1.32 4.47
C LYS A 154 28.01 -1.53 2.95
N GLY A 155 27.60 -0.53 2.18
CA GLY A 155 27.63 -0.59 0.72
C GLY A 155 27.14 0.71 0.10
N ASN A 156 27.82 1.17 -0.94
CA ASN A 156 27.48 2.40 -1.67
C ASN A 156 26.73 2.04 -2.95
N GLU A 157 25.55 1.44 -2.81
CA GLU A 157 24.74 1.00 -3.94
C GLU A 157 23.23 1.04 -3.63
N PRO A 158 22.38 1.14 -4.67
CA PRO A 158 20.94 0.98 -4.51
C PRO A 158 20.57 -0.43 -4.06
N ARG A 159 19.97 -0.55 -2.88
CA ARG A 159 19.61 -1.86 -2.28
C ARG A 159 18.52 -2.61 -3.02
N GLY A 160 17.75 -1.95 -3.88
CA GLY A 160 16.72 -2.60 -4.70
C GLY A 160 17.27 -3.65 -5.69
N ARG A 161 18.57 -3.66 -5.99
CA ARG A 161 19.21 -4.69 -6.84
C ARG A 161 19.46 -6.01 -6.11
N VAL A 162 19.54 -5.99 -4.77
CA VAL A 162 19.80 -7.18 -3.95
C VAL A 162 18.60 -8.14 -3.97
N LEU A 163 17.38 -7.60 -4.11
CA LEU A 163 16.13 -8.37 -4.22
C LEU A 163 15.96 -9.13 -5.55
N LYS A 164 16.80 -8.85 -6.56
CA LYS A 164 16.70 -9.42 -7.92
C LYS A 164 17.92 -10.26 -8.32
N ARG A 165 18.82 -10.55 -7.38
CA ARG A 165 19.92 -11.51 -7.54
C ARG A 165 19.47 -12.86 -7.03
#